data_AF-A0A087H1J6-F1
#
_entry.id   AF-A0A087H1J6-F1
#
_cell.length_a   1.000
_cell.length_b   1.000
_cell.length_c   1.000
_cell.angle_alpha   90.00
_cell.angle_beta   90.00
_cell.angle_gamma   90.00
#
_symmetry.space_group_name_H-M   'P 1'
#
loop_
_entity.id
_entity.type
_entity.pdbx_description
1 polymer ?
#
loop_
_entity_poly.entity_id
_entity_poly.type
_entity_poly.pdbx_seq_one_letter_code
_entity_poly.pdbx_strand_id
1 'polypeptide(L)'
;MTEYWVSQGNKWCDFCKIWIQNNPTSIRNHELGKRHRECVDKKLTDMREKSAAKDKELKKNEKLLQQIEAKATRSYQKDMATAHEVAKANGAPEDGTRDWTLDAASGYYYNQTNGLHYDSKSGFYYSDSIGQWVTQEVAYAAVKTSSGKGTNVPLVKKPVPSSEAGPSVVKPPGRLVSATLNPKRTMKGAPSSVDLGNNKRKRLDGKPKNVSAEEKAALKAREAARKRVEDREKSLLGLYNRPF
;
A
#
# COMPACT_ATOMS: atom_id res chain seq x y z
N MET A 1 -19.19 24.68 -64.25
CA MET A 1 -18.31 24.21 -63.17
C MET A 1 -18.52 25.18 -62.01
N THR A 2 -19.26 24.79 -60.98
CA THR A 2 -19.61 25.69 -59.86
C THR A 2 -18.45 25.72 -58.88
N GLU A 3 -17.81 26.88 -58.74
CA GLU A 3 -16.72 27.08 -57.78
C GLU A 3 -17.23 26.84 -56.35
N TYR A 4 -16.55 25.94 -55.65
CA TYR A 4 -16.82 25.62 -54.26
C TYR A 4 -16.35 26.78 -53.37
N TRP A 5 -17.29 27.57 -52.88
CA TRP A 5 -16.96 28.67 -51.95
C TRP A 5 -16.77 28.11 -50.54
N VAL A 6 -15.54 28.22 -50.02
CA VAL A 6 -15.22 27.90 -48.62
C VAL A 6 -15.20 29.20 -47.83
N SER A 7 -16.07 29.31 -46.83
CA SER A 7 -16.00 30.42 -45.87
C SER A 7 -14.67 30.36 -45.12
N GLN A 8 -13.87 31.43 -45.23
CA GLN A 8 -12.68 31.60 -44.39
C GLN A 8 -13.13 31.80 -42.95
N GLY A 9 -12.90 30.80 -42.09
CA GLY A 9 -13.25 30.87 -40.66
C GLY A 9 -12.40 31.90 -39.88
N ASN A 10 -12.56 31.94 -38.56
CA ASN A 10 -11.69 32.73 -37.68
C ASN A 10 -10.62 31.82 -37.03
N LYS A 11 -9.40 32.34 -36.83
CA LYS A 11 -8.29 31.71 -36.10
C LYS A 11 -8.29 32.16 -34.64
N TRP A 12 -8.18 31.22 -33.70
CA TRP A 12 -7.96 31.54 -32.29
C TRP A 12 -6.48 31.77 -31.99
N CYS A 13 -6.17 32.77 -31.16
CA CYS A 13 -4.82 32.99 -30.65
C CYS A 13 -4.73 32.61 -29.16
N ASP A 14 -3.84 31.68 -28.82
CA ASP A 14 -3.70 31.14 -27.45
C ASP A 14 -3.09 32.14 -26.44
N PHE A 15 -2.28 33.09 -26.92
CA PHE A 15 -1.62 34.07 -26.07
C PHE A 15 -2.53 35.26 -25.79
N CYS A 16 -3.18 35.79 -26.82
CA CYS A 16 -4.08 36.93 -26.70
C CYS A 16 -5.51 36.54 -26.31
N LYS A 17 -5.90 35.28 -26.49
CA LYS A 17 -7.25 34.75 -26.24
C LYS A 17 -8.34 35.52 -27.00
N ILE A 18 -8.10 35.77 -28.29
CA ILE A 18 -9.01 36.49 -29.18
C ILE A 18 -9.12 35.71 -30.51
N TRP A 19 -10.29 35.80 -31.13
CA TRP A 19 -10.54 35.32 -32.50
C TRP A 19 -10.07 36.36 -33.52
N ILE A 20 -9.23 35.94 -34.46
CA ILE A 20 -8.67 36.74 -35.55
C ILE A 20 -9.26 36.22 -36.86
N GLN A 21 -9.41 37.07 -37.87
CA GLN A 21 -9.80 36.60 -39.21
C GLN A 21 -8.74 35.66 -39.79
N ASN A 22 -9.14 34.57 -40.45
CA ASN A 22 -8.20 33.62 -41.07
C ASN A 22 -7.65 34.15 -42.42
N ASN A 23 -7.02 35.33 -42.38
CA ASN A 23 -6.25 35.88 -43.50
C ASN A 23 -4.77 35.92 -43.10
N PRO A 24 -3.84 35.40 -43.93
CA PRO A 24 -2.41 35.35 -43.60
C PRO A 24 -1.81 36.72 -43.25
N THR A 25 -2.34 37.82 -43.79
CA THR A 25 -1.89 39.17 -43.44
C THR A 25 -2.40 39.60 -42.06
N SER A 26 -3.67 39.31 -41.73
CA SER A 26 -4.25 39.61 -40.42
C SER A 26 -3.56 38.84 -39.30
N ILE A 27 -3.25 37.57 -39.55
CA ILE A 27 -2.51 36.71 -38.63
C ILE A 27 -1.10 37.26 -38.37
N ARG A 28 -0.34 37.61 -39.43
CA ARG A 28 1.01 38.17 -39.28
C ARG A 28 1.00 39.51 -38.54
N ASN A 29 0.07 40.40 -38.86
CA ASN A 29 -0.04 41.69 -38.17
C ASN A 29 -0.42 41.53 -36.69
N HIS A 30 -1.23 40.51 -36.36
CA HIS A 30 -1.54 40.17 -34.98
C HIS A 30 -0.32 39.60 -34.24
N GLU A 31 0.38 38.62 -34.81
CA GLU A 31 1.55 37.98 -34.21
C GLU A 31 2.71 38.98 -34.04
N LEU A 32 2.85 39.93 -34.98
CA LEU A 32 3.75 41.08 -34.89
C LEU A 32 3.14 42.28 -34.15
N GLY A 33 1.97 42.13 -33.53
CA GLY A 33 1.36 43.17 -32.72
C GLY A 33 2.07 43.31 -31.37
N LYS A 34 2.17 44.54 -30.84
CA LYS A 34 2.75 44.80 -29.51
C LYS A 34 2.04 43.98 -28.41
N ARG A 35 0.71 43.96 -28.46
CA ARG A 35 -0.12 43.20 -27.51
C ARG A 35 0.22 41.70 -27.50
N HIS A 36 0.48 41.11 -28.66
CA HIS A 36 0.83 39.70 -28.75
C HIS A 36 2.19 39.42 -28.13
N ARG A 37 3.22 40.20 -28.50
CA ARG A 37 4.55 40.10 -27.91
C ARG A 37 4.53 40.26 -26.39
N GLU A 38 3.86 41.30 -25.89
CA GLU A 38 3.74 41.52 -24.44
C GLU A 38 3.01 40.37 -23.73
N CYS A 39 1.98 39.78 -24.33
CA CYS A 39 1.32 38.59 -23.77
C CYS A 39 2.25 37.37 -23.73
N VAL A 40 3.06 37.17 -24.78
CA VAL A 40 4.06 36.09 -24.84
C VAL A 40 5.14 36.31 -23.77
N ASP A 41 5.70 37.51 -23.69
CA ASP A 41 6.74 37.86 -22.72
C ASP A 41 6.26 37.70 -21.29
N LYS A 42 5.04 38.19 -20.97
CA LYS A 42 4.39 37.99 -19.67
C LYS A 42 4.21 36.50 -19.34
N LYS A 43 3.80 35.69 -20.31
CA LYS A 43 3.64 34.25 -20.10
C LYS A 43 4.99 33.58 -19.83
N LEU A 44 6.08 34.02 -20.48
CA LEU A 44 7.42 33.52 -20.24
C LEU A 44 7.95 33.93 -18.86
N THR A 45 7.74 35.17 -18.42
CA THR A 45 8.13 35.62 -17.07
C THR A 45 7.32 34.87 -16.00
N ASP A 46 6.00 34.78 -16.16
CA ASP A 46 5.12 34.04 -15.26
C ASP A 46 5.55 32.57 -15.12
N MET A 47 5.95 31.92 -16.22
CA MET A 47 6.39 30.53 -16.19
C MET A 47 7.69 30.37 -15.38
N ARG A 48 8.66 31.29 -15.53
CA ARG A 48 9.91 31.28 -14.76
C ARG A 48 9.69 31.56 -13.28
N GLU A 49 8.82 32.52 -12.97
CA GLU A 49 8.47 32.83 -11.57
C GLU A 49 7.71 31.68 -10.92
N LYS A 50 6.76 31.07 -11.62
CA LYS A 50 6.02 29.89 -11.13
C LYS A 50 6.92 28.68 -10.94
N SER A 51 7.91 28.43 -11.81
CA SER A 51 8.87 27.35 -11.58
C SER A 51 9.74 27.65 -10.36
N ALA A 52 10.26 28.86 -10.23
CA ALA A 52 11.07 29.25 -9.07
C ALA A 52 10.29 29.22 -7.74
N ALA A 53 9.01 29.60 -7.75
CA ALA A 53 8.13 29.51 -6.59
C ALA A 53 7.88 28.05 -6.20
N LYS A 54 7.56 27.18 -7.17
CA LYS A 54 7.38 25.74 -6.94
C LYS A 54 8.65 25.10 -6.38
N ASP A 55 9.82 25.41 -6.92
CA ASP A 55 11.08 24.85 -6.42
C ASP A 55 11.36 25.27 -4.96
N LYS A 56 11.01 26.51 -4.60
CA LYS A 56 11.11 26.99 -3.20
C LYS A 56 10.11 26.27 -2.29
N GLU A 57 8.89 26.05 -2.75
CA GLU A 57 7.86 25.31 -2.00
C GLU A 57 8.27 23.85 -1.81
N LEU A 58 8.77 23.18 -2.86
CA LEU A 58 9.29 21.81 -2.77
C LEU A 58 10.42 21.70 -1.75
N LYS A 59 11.41 22.59 -1.80
CA LYS A 59 12.50 22.64 -0.81
C LYS A 59 12.01 22.88 0.62
N LYS A 60 10.96 23.69 0.80
CA LYS A 60 10.35 23.89 2.12
C LYS A 60 9.63 22.63 2.60
N ASN A 61 8.88 21.99 1.71
CA ASN A 61 8.17 20.73 2.00
C ASN A 61 9.15 19.61 2.36
N GLU A 62 10.24 19.44 1.60
CA GLU A 62 11.29 18.48 1.90
C GLU A 62 11.89 18.69 3.29
N LYS A 63 12.20 19.95 3.65
CA LYS A 63 12.70 20.28 5.00
C LYS A 63 11.68 19.98 6.10
N LEU A 64 10.39 20.27 5.85
CA LEU A 64 9.33 19.95 6.81
C LEU A 64 9.16 18.44 6.97
N LEU A 65 9.21 17.67 5.89
CA LEU A 65 9.16 16.21 5.92
C LEU A 65 10.34 15.64 6.71
N GLN A 66 11.56 16.11 6.46
CA GLN A 66 12.75 15.71 7.22
C GLN A 66 12.61 16.00 8.72
N GLN A 67 12.01 17.14 9.10
CA GLN A 67 11.76 17.46 10.50
C GLN A 67 10.70 16.55 11.13
N ILE A 68 9.66 16.19 10.38
CA ILE A 68 8.62 15.26 10.82
C ILE A 68 9.23 13.87 11.02
N GLU A 69 10.00 13.38 10.06
CA GLU A 69 10.69 12.09 10.13
C GLU A 69 11.67 12.04 11.31
N ALA A 70 12.47 13.09 11.50
CA ALA A 70 13.39 13.19 12.64
C ALA A 70 12.65 13.19 13.99
N LYS A 71 11.49 13.85 14.08
CA LYS A 71 10.66 13.83 15.31
C LYS A 71 10.03 12.46 15.53
N ALA A 72 9.48 11.84 14.48
CA ALA A 72 8.83 10.54 14.54
C ALA A 72 9.82 9.42 14.91
N THR A 73 11.02 9.43 14.33
CA THR A 73 12.08 8.46 14.68
C THR A 73 12.54 8.62 16.12
N ARG A 74 12.70 9.86 16.61
CA ARG A 74 13.04 10.12 18.01
C ARG A 74 11.94 9.68 18.97
N SER A 75 10.67 9.92 18.66
CA SER A 75 9.56 9.44 19.50
C SER A 75 9.50 7.92 19.49
N TYR A 76 9.60 7.29 18.32
CA TYR A 76 9.62 5.83 18.19
C TYR A 76 10.77 5.19 18.98
N GLN A 77 11.97 5.75 18.93
CA GLN A 77 13.10 5.26 19.72
C GLN A 77 12.84 5.35 21.23
N LYS A 78 12.21 6.43 21.69
CA LYS A 78 11.82 6.57 23.09
C LYS A 78 10.77 5.55 23.47
N ASP A 79 9.74 5.38 22.65
CA ASP A 79 8.66 4.41 22.89
C ASP A 79 9.20 2.98 22.90
N MET A 80 10.18 2.67 22.06
CA MET A 80 10.85 1.38 22.06
C MET A 80 11.68 1.15 23.32
N ALA A 81 12.40 2.17 23.79
CA ALA A 81 13.16 2.10 25.03
C ALA A 81 12.25 1.95 26.25
N THR A 82 11.16 2.72 26.33
CA THR A 82 10.19 2.60 27.41
C THR A 82 9.47 1.25 27.37
N ALA A 83 9.10 0.75 26.18
CA ALA A 83 8.53 -0.59 26.04
C ALA A 83 9.50 -1.69 26.51
N HIS A 84 10.79 -1.55 26.21
CA HIS A 84 11.83 -2.48 26.67
C HIS A 84 12.03 -2.40 28.20
N GLU A 85 12.05 -1.20 28.78
CA GLU A 85 12.14 -1.00 30.23
C GLU A 85 10.91 -1.57 30.96
N VAL A 86 9.71 -1.33 30.43
CA VAL A 86 8.45 -1.88 30.96
C VAL A 86 8.43 -3.40 30.82
N ALA A 87 8.89 -3.96 29.70
CA ALA A 87 9.02 -5.40 29.51
C ALA A 87 9.99 -6.02 30.53
N LYS A 88 11.14 -5.38 30.76
CA LYS A 88 12.12 -5.79 31.78
C LYS A 88 11.55 -5.70 33.20
N ALA A 89 10.83 -4.62 33.52
CA ALA A 89 10.22 -4.42 34.84
C ALA A 89 9.06 -5.39 35.13
N ASN A 90 8.28 -5.75 34.10
CA ASN A 90 7.18 -6.71 34.22
C ASN A 90 7.63 -8.17 34.12
N GLY A 91 8.94 -8.45 34.06
CA GLY A 91 9.47 -9.81 33.96
C GLY A 91 8.99 -10.54 32.71
N ALA A 92 8.80 -9.83 31.59
CA ALA A 92 8.50 -10.48 30.32
C ALA A 92 9.67 -11.44 29.99
N PRO A 93 9.39 -12.74 29.74
CA PRO A 93 10.45 -13.72 29.51
C PRO A 93 11.28 -13.27 28.32
N GLU A 94 12.58 -13.12 28.55
CA GLU A 94 13.51 -12.50 27.61
C GLU A 94 13.56 -13.21 26.25
N ASP A 95 13.17 -14.47 26.15
CA ASP A 95 13.32 -15.24 24.92
C ASP A 95 12.19 -16.26 24.71
N GLY A 96 11.05 -15.82 24.18
CA GLY A 96 10.13 -16.70 23.45
C GLY A 96 10.41 -16.73 21.93
N THR A 97 11.21 -15.79 21.46
CA THR A 97 11.48 -15.53 20.03
C THR A 97 12.86 -16.06 19.58
N ARG A 98 13.81 -16.28 20.51
CA ARG A 98 15.14 -16.83 20.17
C ARG A 98 15.22 -18.35 20.12
N ASP A 99 14.23 -19.07 20.64
CA ASP A 99 14.29 -20.54 20.71
C ASP A 99 13.75 -21.26 19.47
N TRP A 100 13.29 -20.53 18.46
CA TRP A 100 12.83 -21.12 17.20
C TRP A 100 13.99 -21.28 16.23
N THR A 101 14.61 -22.45 16.26
CA THR A 101 15.67 -22.83 15.32
C THR A 101 15.07 -23.42 14.04
N LEU A 102 15.40 -22.86 12.88
CA LEU A 102 14.98 -23.44 11.59
C LEU A 102 15.81 -24.70 11.32
N ASP A 103 15.15 -25.86 11.29
CA ASP A 103 15.81 -27.09 10.92
C ASP A 103 15.84 -27.20 9.39
N ALA A 104 17.04 -27.04 8.80
CA ALA A 104 17.23 -27.08 7.35
C ALA A 104 16.88 -28.45 6.73
N ALA A 105 16.89 -29.54 7.51
CA ALA A 105 16.57 -30.88 7.02
C ALA A 105 15.06 -31.11 6.88
N SER A 106 14.27 -30.54 7.78
CA SER A 106 12.81 -30.69 7.79
C SER A 106 12.06 -29.49 7.22
N GLY A 107 12.71 -28.32 7.15
CA GLY A 107 12.11 -27.07 6.66
C GLY A 107 11.13 -26.43 7.64
N TYR A 108 11.06 -26.94 8.87
CA TYR A 108 10.19 -26.45 9.93
C TYR A 108 11.01 -25.71 11.00
N TYR A 109 10.40 -24.71 11.64
CA TYR A 109 10.98 -24.09 12.82
C TYR A 109 10.75 -25.00 14.02
N TYR A 110 11.81 -25.44 14.69
CA TYR A 110 11.72 -26.23 15.90
C TYR A 110 12.04 -25.38 17.12
N ASN A 111 11.17 -25.43 18.11
CA ASN A 111 11.39 -24.83 19.41
C ASN A 111 11.87 -25.88 20.43
N GLN A 112 13.10 -25.72 20.91
CA GLN A 112 13.73 -26.66 21.84
C GLN A 112 13.10 -26.65 23.24
N THR A 113 12.57 -25.51 23.69
CA THR A 113 11.98 -25.40 25.03
C THR A 113 10.56 -25.96 25.09
N ASN A 114 9.83 -25.87 23.98
CA ASN A 114 8.45 -26.34 23.93
C ASN A 114 8.28 -27.67 23.16
N GLY A 115 9.31 -28.19 22.49
CA GLY A 115 9.21 -29.39 21.66
C GLY A 115 8.23 -29.26 20.49
N LEU A 116 7.96 -28.02 20.05
CA LEU A 116 6.98 -27.70 19.02
C LEU A 116 7.68 -27.44 17.68
N HIS A 117 7.08 -27.96 16.62
CA HIS A 117 7.45 -27.64 15.25
C HIS A 117 6.45 -26.64 14.67
N TYR A 118 6.93 -25.62 13.98
CA TYR A 118 6.13 -24.60 13.32
C TYR A 118 6.43 -24.57 11.82
N ASP A 119 5.37 -24.59 11.02
CA ASP A 119 5.47 -24.48 9.58
C ASP A 119 5.10 -23.07 9.11
N SER A 120 6.06 -22.35 8.55
CA SER A 120 5.85 -20.97 8.06
C SER A 120 4.88 -20.88 6.89
N LYS A 121 4.65 -21.97 6.16
CA LYS A 121 3.75 -21.98 4.99
C LYS A 121 2.30 -22.22 5.36
N SER A 122 2.08 -23.06 6.38
CA SER A 122 0.74 -23.46 6.77
C SER A 122 0.26 -22.73 8.04
N GLY A 123 1.17 -22.13 8.81
CA GLY A 123 0.84 -21.43 10.05
C GLY A 123 0.40 -22.35 11.18
N PHE A 124 0.51 -23.67 10.98
CA PHE A 124 0.16 -24.67 11.98
C PHE A 124 1.39 -25.07 12.81
N TYR A 125 1.10 -25.58 14.00
CA TYR A 125 2.05 -26.06 14.98
C TYR A 125 1.86 -27.57 15.15
N TYR A 126 2.96 -28.30 15.28
CA TYR A 126 2.96 -29.74 15.52
C TYR A 126 3.68 -30.03 16.82
N SER A 127 3.09 -30.90 17.64
CA SER A 127 3.71 -31.45 18.84
C SER A 127 3.62 -32.98 18.81
N ASP A 128 4.66 -33.65 19.32
CA ASP A 128 4.71 -35.11 19.38
C ASP A 128 3.61 -35.72 20.25
N SER A 129 3.07 -34.95 21.19
CA SER A 129 1.96 -35.36 22.05
C SER A 129 0.61 -35.44 21.35
N ILE A 130 0.39 -34.62 20.31
CA ILE A 130 -0.87 -34.61 19.54
C ILE A 130 -0.71 -35.48 18.28
N GLY A 131 0.50 -35.51 17.69
CA GLY A 131 0.77 -36.24 16.46
C GLY A 131 0.05 -35.66 15.23
N GLN A 132 -0.48 -34.43 15.32
CA GLN A 132 -1.19 -33.72 14.25
C GLN A 132 -0.81 -32.23 14.22
N TRP A 133 -0.99 -31.61 13.06
CA TRP A 133 -0.82 -30.17 12.87
C TRP A 133 -2.05 -29.43 13.38
N VAL A 134 -1.88 -28.58 14.39
CA VAL A 134 -2.97 -27.86 15.06
C VAL A 134 -2.64 -26.37 15.18
N THR A 135 -3.66 -25.57 15.47
CA THR A 135 -3.53 -24.13 15.73
C THR A 135 -2.70 -23.87 16.98
N GLN A 136 -2.15 -22.65 17.06
CA GLN A 136 -1.24 -22.22 18.12
C GLN A 136 -1.80 -22.52 19.52
N GLU A 137 -3.06 -22.17 19.81
CA GLU A 137 -3.65 -22.33 21.14
C GLU A 137 -3.67 -23.79 21.63
N VAL A 138 -4.04 -24.71 20.74
CA VAL A 138 -4.13 -26.14 21.08
C VAL A 138 -2.75 -26.75 21.25
N ALA A 139 -1.81 -26.37 20.40
CA ALA A 139 -0.43 -26.86 20.45
C ALA A 139 0.28 -26.39 21.74
N TYR A 140 0.12 -25.12 22.12
CA TYR A 140 0.64 -24.60 23.39
C TYR A 140 -0.11 -25.15 24.62
N ALA A 141 -1.41 -25.46 24.51
CA ALA A 141 -2.16 -26.11 25.59
C ALA A 141 -1.64 -27.53 25.86
N ALA A 142 -1.35 -28.32 24.82
CA ALA A 142 -0.81 -29.66 24.98
C ALA A 142 0.55 -29.67 25.71
N VAL A 143 1.43 -28.71 25.40
CA VAL A 143 2.75 -28.57 26.06
C VAL A 143 2.62 -28.17 27.52
N LYS A 144 1.65 -27.30 27.84
CA LYS A 144 1.33 -26.94 29.24
C LYS A 144 0.81 -28.15 30.03
N THR A 145 -0.02 -28.99 29.40
CA THR A 145 -0.53 -30.20 30.07
C THR A 145 0.54 -31.27 30.31
N SER A 146 1.57 -31.37 29.46
CA SER A 146 2.68 -32.32 29.67
C SER A 146 3.69 -31.86 30.72
N SER A 147 3.86 -30.55 30.93
CA SER A 147 4.78 -29.99 31.94
C SER A 147 4.31 -30.19 33.38
N GLY A 148 3.00 -30.34 33.62
CA GLY A 148 2.42 -30.54 34.96
C GLY A 148 2.58 -31.95 35.55
N LYS A 149 3.17 -32.92 34.84
CA LYS A 149 3.36 -34.29 35.32
C LYS A 149 4.84 -34.54 35.59
N GLY A 150 5.32 -34.05 36.74
CA GLY A 150 6.65 -34.39 37.24
C GLY A 150 6.74 -35.87 37.58
N THR A 151 7.61 -36.60 36.87
CA THR A 151 8.13 -37.89 37.32
C THR A 151 9.64 -37.87 37.31
N ASN A 152 10.21 -38.20 38.47
CA ASN A 152 11.63 -38.33 38.75
C ASN A 152 12.28 -39.47 37.92
N VAL A 153 13.39 -39.16 37.22
CA VAL A 153 14.80 -39.70 37.28
C VAL A 153 14.95 -41.26 37.25
N PRO A 154 15.92 -41.90 36.52
CA PRO A 154 17.32 -41.73 36.86
C PRO A 154 18.46 -41.80 35.83
N LEU A 155 19.44 -40.92 36.10
CA LEU A 155 20.87 -41.17 36.35
C LEU A 155 21.71 -41.95 35.32
N VAL A 156 22.63 -41.19 34.71
CA VAL A 156 23.91 -41.54 34.10
C VAL A 156 24.46 -42.94 34.39
N LYS A 157 24.69 -43.73 33.33
CA LYS A 157 25.87 -44.61 33.18
C LYS A 157 26.34 -44.56 31.71
N LYS A 158 27.61 -44.20 31.50
CA LYS A 158 28.37 -44.46 30.26
C LYS A 158 28.52 -45.99 30.07
N PRO A 159 28.49 -46.53 28.84
CA PRO A 159 29.76 -46.88 28.18
C PRO A 159 29.73 -46.78 26.63
N VAL A 160 30.92 -46.86 26.02
CA VAL A 160 31.20 -47.17 24.60
C VAL A 160 32.28 -48.28 24.63
N PRO A 161 32.46 -49.19 23.65
CA PRO A 161 31.69 -49.52 22.43
C PRO A 161 31.26 -50.99 22.33
N SER A 162 30.32 -51.31 21.44
CA SER A 162 30.39 -52.39 20.42
C SER A 162 29.00 -52.97 20.10
N SER A 163 28.77 -53.18 18.80
CA SER A 163 27.71 -53.95 18.14
C SER A 163 26.22 -53.65 18.43
N GLU A 164 25.58 -53.19 17.34
CA GLU A 164 24.23 -53.53 16.88
C GLU A 164 23.00 -52.90 17.58
N ALA A 165 22.13 -52.36 16.71
CA ALA A 165 20.77 -51.87 16.94
C ALA A 165 20.60 -50.59 17.81
N GLY A 166 20.42 -49.44 17.15
CA GLY A 166 20.09 -48.16 17.80
C GLY A 166 18.60 -48.02 18.18
N PRO A 167 18.26 -47.23 19.22
CA PRO A 167 16.88 -46.93 19.60
C PRO A 167 16.28 -45.79 18.75
N SER A 168 15.05 -46.00 18.28
CA SER A 168 14.30 -45.10 17.39
C SER A 168 13.80 -43.84 18.12
N VAL A 169 14.40 -42.69 17.81
CA VAL A 169 13.72 -41.40 17.95
C VAL A 169 12.68 -41.33 16.82
N VAL A 170 11.39 -41.32 17.18
CA VAL A 170 10.29 -41.26 16.22
C VAL A 170 10.29 -39.87 15.60
N LYS A 171 10.74 -39.76 14.35
CA LYS A 171 10.61 -38.52 13.57
C LYS A 171 9.13 -38.23 13.29
N PRO A 172 8.69 -36.95 13.29
CA PRO A 172 7.37 -36.60 12.79
C PRO A 172 7.20 -37.10 11.35
N PRO A 173 5.97 -37.43 10.92
CA PRO A 173 5.72 -38.00 9.61
C PRO A 173 6.36 -37.12 8.55
N GLY A 174 7.35 -37.71 7.86
CA GLY A 174 8.12 -37.04 6.83
C GLY A 174 7.20 -36.42 5.78
N ARG A 175 7.67 -35.32 5.20
CA ARG A 175 6.97 -34.52 4.20
C ARG A 175 6.23 -35.42 3.19
N LEU A 176 4.91 -35.54 3.36
CA LEU A 176 4.03 -36.04 2.32
C LEU A 176 4.09 -35.02 1.19
N VAL A 177 4.86 -35.37 0.16
CA VAL A 177 4.92 -34.59 -1.07
C VAL A 177 3.52 -34.65 -1.66
N SER A 178 2.76 -33.57 -1.51
CA SER A 178 1.53 -33.39 -2.28
C SER A 178 1.90 -33.52 -3.75
N ALA A 179 1.40 -34.58 -4.38
CA ALA A 179 1.57 -34.86 -5.80
C ALA A 179 1.32 -33.57 -6.60
N THR A 180 2.21 -33.27 -7.53
CA THR A 180 2.05 -32.19 -8.50
C THR A 180 0.81 -32.48 -9.35
N LEU A 181 -0.32 -31.89 -8.95
CA LEU A 181 -1.49 -31.80 -9.80
C LEU A 181 -1.17 -30.83 -10.93
N ASN A 182 -0.80 -31.40 -12.07
CA ASN A 182 -0.78 -30.72 -13.36
C ASN A 182 -2.21 -30.25 -13.69
N PRO A 183 -2.51 -28.95 -13.87
CA PRO A 183 -3.83 -28.52 -14.24
C PRO A 183 -3.81 -27.76 -15.57
N LYS A 184 -3.55 -28.49 -16.67
CA LYS A 184 -4.22 -28.16 -17.94
C LYS A 184 -5.71 -28.43 -17.74
N ARG A 185 -6.43 -27.48 -17.14
CA ARG A 185 -7.89 -27.50 -17.07
C ARG A 185 -8.41 -26.08 -17.23
N THR A 186 -8.91 -25.81 -18.42
CA THR A 186 -9.51 -24.55 -18.82
C THR A 186 -10.86 -24.35 -18.11
N MET A 187 -10.93 -23.38 -17.21
CA MET A 187 -12.19 -22.79 -16.76
C MET A 187 -12.24 -21.35 -17.25
N LYS A 188 -13.34 -21.03 -17.95
CA LYS A 188 -13.60 -19.78 -18.64
C LYS A 188 -14.06 -18.75 -17.60
N GLY A 189 -13.14 -17.89 -17.16
CA GLY A 189 -13.42 -16.73 -16.30
C GLY A 189 -12.78 -15.48 -16.91
N ALA A 190 -13.56 -14.42 -17.06
CA ALA A 190 -13.19 -13.20 -17.77
C ALA A 190 -12.01 -12.44 -17.10
N PRO A 191 -11.00 -11.97 -17.85
CA PRO A 191 -9.93 -11.17 -17.28
C PRO A 191 -10.37 -9.70 -17.11
N SER A 192 -10.16 -9.17 -15.90
CA SER A 192 -10.20 -7.75 -15.59
C SER A 192 -9.03 -7.02 -16.28
N SER A 193 -9.36 -6.21 -17.30
CA SER A 193 -8.43 -5.40 -18.06
C SER A 193 -8.02 -4.14 -17.29
N VAL A 194 -6.78 -4.07 -16.82
CA VAL A 194 -6.13 -2.79 -16.49
C VAL A 194 -4.75 -2.76 -17.16
N ASP A 195 -4.75 -2.49 -18.47
CA ASP A 195 -3.54 -2.16 -19.21
C ASP A 195 -3.21 -0.67 -19.05
N LEU A 196 -2.13 -0.38 -18.32
CA LEU A 196 -1.44 0.92 -18.42
C LEU A 196 -0.45 0.86 -19.60
N GLY A 197 -1.01 0.89 -20.81
CA GLY A 197 -0.26 0.94 -22.05
C GLY A 197 -0.16 2.37 -22.59
N ASN A 198 1.07 2.88 -22.67
CA ASN A 198 1.46 4.07 -23.42
C ASN A 198 0.77 4.14 -24.79
N ASN A 199 0.01 5.21 -25.06
CA ASN A 199 -0.42 5.54 -26.42
C ASN A 199 -0.21 7.01 -26.78
N LYS A 200 0.80 7.20 -27.64
CA LYS A 200 1.02 8.42 -28.43
C LYS A 200 -0.17 8.65 -29.38
N ARG A 201 -0.77 9.83 -29.25
CA ARG A 201 -1.49 10.64 -30.27
C ARG A 201 -2.52 9.96 -31.19
N LYS A 202 -3.81 10.27 -30.96
CA LYS A 202 -4.71 10.82 -32.01
C LYS A 202 -5.92 11.51 -31.38
N ARG A 203 -6.15 12.78 -31.74
CA ARG A 203 -7.36 13.53 -31.38
C ARG A 203 -8.57 12.90 -32.07
N LEU A 204 -9.64 12.64 -31.33
CA LEU A 204 -11.00 12.52 -31.84
C LEU A 204 -11.90 13.33 -30.91
N ASP A 205 -12.63 14.27 -31.52
CA ASP A 205 -13.48 15.26 -30.90
C ASP A 205 -14.59 14.68 -30.01
N GLY A 206 -15.00 15.51 -29.06
CA GLY A 206 -15.79 15.14 -27.89
C GLY A 206 -17.14 14.50 -28.17
N LYS A 207 -17.38 13.38 -27.48
CA LYS A 207 -18.71 12.84 -27.22
C LYS A 207 -18.97 12.97 -25.70
N PRO A 208 -20.07 13.60 -25.26
CA PRO A 208 -20.36 13.70 -23.83
C PRO A 208 -20.53 12.29 -23.27
N LYS A 209 -19.83 11.99 -22.16
CA LYS A 209 -20.01 10.73 -21.43
C LYS A 209 -21.48 10.59 -21.07
N ASN A 210 -22.11 9.52 -21.52
CA ASN A 210 -23.51 9.23 -21.21
C ASN A 210 -23.56 8.77 -19.74
N VAL A 211 -23.65 9.74 -18.82
CA VAL A 211 -23.76 9.48 -17.38
C VAL A 211 -25.04 8.68 -17.16
N SER A 212 -24.93 7.44 -16.68
CA SER A 212 -26.08 6.58 -16.43
C SER A 212 -27.02 7.24 -15.43
N ALA A 213 -28.32 6.90 -15.48
CA ALA A 213 -29.30 7.45 -14.54
C ALA A 213 -28.91 7.20 -13.08
N GLU A 214 -28.24 6.07 -12.83
CA GLU A 214 -27.71 5.67 -11.53
C GLU A 214 -26.57 6.59 -11.06
N GLU A 215 -25.64 6.96 -11.94
CA GLU A 215 -24.53 7.84 -11.60
C GLU A 215 -25.01 9.28 -11.34
N LYS A 216 -26.04 9.75 -12.07
CA LYS A 216 -26.70 11.04 -11.77
C LYS A 216 -27.39 11.02 -10.41
N ALA A 217 -28.05 9.92 -10.05
CA ALA A 217 -28.66 9.76 -8.73
C ALA A 217 -27.59 9.73 -7.63
N ALA A 218 -26.46 9.05 -7.86
CA ALA A 218 -25.35 9.00 -6.92
C ALA A 218 -24.70 10.39 -6.70
N LEU A 219 -24.53 11.20 -7.75
CA LEU A 219 -24.02 12.57 -7.63
C LEU A 219 -25.01 13.47 -6.87
N LYS A 220 -26.31 13.38 -7.18
CA LYS A 220 -27.35 14.12 -6.47
C LYS A 220 -27.40 13.74 -4.98
N ALA A 221 -27.23 12.45 -4.65
CA ALA A 221 -27.16 11.99 -3.26
C ALA A 221 -25.93 12.54 -2.52
N ARG A 222 -24.76 12.57 -3.18
CA ARG A 222 -23.54 13.17 -2.62
C ARG A 222 -23.68 14.66 -2.38
N GLU A 223 -24.29 15.39 -3.31
CA GLU A 223 -24.56 16.83 -3.16
C GLU A 223 -25.58 17.10 -2.06
N ALA A 224 -26.64 16.31 -1.96
CA ALA A 224 -27.60 16.41 -0.87
C ALA A 224 -26.96 16.10 0.50
N ALA A 225 -26.03 15.14 0.57
CA ALA A 225 -25.28 14.87 1.80
C ALA A 225 -24.37 16.04 2.19
N ARG A 226 -23.64 16.64 1.23
CA ARG A 226 -22.84 17.85 1.48
C ARG A 226 -23.70 19.00 1.97
N LYS A 227 -24.86 19.23 1.35
CA LYS A 227 -25.78 20.29 1.77
C LYS A 227 -26.28 20.09 3.22
N ARG A 228 -26.60 18.86 3.63
CA ARG A 228 -26.97 18.57 5.03
C ARG A 228 -25.83 18.84 6.02
N VAL A 229 -24.58 18.62 5.61
CA VAL A 229 -23.42 18.95 6.43
C VAL A 229 -23.25 20.46 6.51
N GLU A 230 -23.31 21.16 5.39
CA GLU A 230 -23.24 22.62 5.35
C GLU A 230 -24.35 23.29 6.16
N ASP A 231 -25.58 22.76 6.14
CA ASP A 231 -26.69 23.33 6.91
C ASP A 231 -26.49 23.14 8.43
N ARG A 232 -25.89 22.00 8.84
CA ARG A 232 -25.46 21.77 10.24
C ARG A 232 -24.34 22.74 10.63
N GLU A 233 -23.37 22.95 9.74
CA GLU A 233 -22.24 23.85 9.97
C GLU A 233 -22.67 25.33 10.00
N LYS A 234 -23.56 25.75 9.09
CA LYS A 234 -24.13 27.12 9.05
C LYS A 234 -24.89 27.46 10.33
N SER A 235 -25.65 26.50 10.87
CA SER A 235 -26.33 26.68 12.15
C SER A 235 -25.36 26.85 13.34
N LEU A 236 -24.18 26.23 13.27
CA LEU A 236 -23.13 26.35 14.31
C LEU A 236 -22.33 27.65 14.18
N LEU A 237 -22.16 28.16 12.95
CA LEU A 237 -21.44 29.42 12.66
C LEU A 237 -22.19 30.69 13.10
N GLY A 238 -23.50 30.59 13.38
CA GLY A 238 -24.31 31.71 13.88
C GLY A 238 -23.98 32.18 15.31
N LEU A 239 -23.16 31.44 16.06
CA LEU A 239 -22.71 31.83 17.41
C LEU A 239 -21.46 32.74 17.40
N TYR A 240 -20.79 32.91 16.25
CA TYR A 240 -19.52 33.64 16.14
C TYR A 240 -19.60 35.00 15.42
N ASN A 241 -20.80 35.46 15.05
CA ASN A 241 -21.02 36.77 14.46
C ASN A 241 -22.14 37.52 15.19
N ARG A 242 -21.92 37.82 16.48
CA ARG A 242 -22.74 38.79 17.21
C ARG A 242 -21.91 40.08 17.33
N PRO A 243 -22.26 41.16 16.61
CA PRO A 243 -21.52 42.41 16.71
C PRO A 243 -21.73 43.01 18.11
N PHE A 244 -20.63 43.34 18.80
CA PHE A 244 -20.60 44.30 19.89
C PHE A 244 -20.54 45.71 19.30
#